data_AF-A0A9E5TI62-F1
#
_entry.id   AF-A0A9E5TI62-F1
#
_cell.length_a   1.000
_cell.length_b   1.000
_cell.length_c   1.000
_cell.angle_alpha   90.00
_cell.angle_beta   90.00
_cell.angle_gamma   90.00
#
_symmetry.space_group_name_H-M   'P 1'
#
loop_
_entity.id
_entity.type
_entity.pdbx_description
1 polymer ?
#
loop_
_entity_poly.entity_id
_entity_poly.type
_entity_poly.pdbx_seq_one_letter_code
_entity_poly.pdbx_strand_id
1 'polypeptide(L)'
;CSWEWARKPRIYEEPRSYFASSPIHFAHLINTPILIQHGGADHRASPVDAQLMAAALDYYDRPYRLSIYEGGNHNLSTHWPEAFEERIDWMASHLQSP
;
A
#
# COMPACT_ATOMS: atom_id res chain seq x y z
N CYS A 1 -21.40 21.99 -27.76
CA CYS A 1 -20.90 21.27 -26.57
C CYS A 1 -21.20 19.79 -26.70
N SER A 2 -20.26 18.98 -27.18
CA SER A 2 -20.34 17.52 -27.11
C SER A 2 -19.52 17.05 -25.90
N TRP A 3 -20.16 16.33 -24.99
CA TRP A 3 -19.50 15.61 -23.91
C TRP A 3 -19.01 14.28 -24.48
N GLU A 4 -17.85 14.28 -25.15
CA GLU A 4 -17.18 13.02 -25.47
C GLU A 4 -16.57 12.46 -24.19
N TRP A 5 -17.25 11.49 -23.58
CA TRP A 5 -16.64 10.57 -22.64
C TRP A 5 -15.68 9.66 -23.41
N ALA A 6 -14.51 10.20 -23.78
CA ALA A 6 -13.44 9.37 -24.29
C ALA A 6 -13.14 8.30 -23.23
N ARG A 7 -13.48 7.05 -23.56
CA ARG A 7 -13.20 5.89 -22.71
C ARG A 7 -11.71 5.90 -22.42
N LYS A 8 -11.33 6.10 -21.16
CA LYS A 8 -9.93 5.91 -20.76
C LYS A 8 -9.54 4.46 -21.12
N PRO A 9 -8.45 4.24 -21.87
CA PRO A 9 -7.99 2.90 -22.19
C PRO A 9 -7.73 2.14 -20.91
N ARG A 10 -8.01 0.83 -20.94
CA ARG A 10 -7.77 -0.04 -19.79
C ARG A 10 -6.26 -0.22 -19.62
N ILE A 11 -5.83 -0.52 -18.39
CA ILE A 11 -4.39 -0.56 -18.06
C ILE A 11 -3.57 -1.53 -18.93
N TYR A 12 -4.19 -2.61 -19.42
CA TYR A 12 -3.58 -3.60 -20.31
C TYR A 12 -3.58 -3.22 -21.79
N GLU A 13 -4.36 -2.23 -22.20
CA GLU A 13 -4.38 -1.72 -23.57
C GLU A 13 -3.16 -0.80 -23.83
N GLU A 14 -2.58 -0.23 -22.76
CA GLU A 14 -1.41 0.65 -22.82
C GLU A 14 -0.37 0.28 -21.76
N PRO A 15 0.70 -0.46 -22.08
CA PRO A 15 1.69 -0.92 -21.10
C PRO A 15 2.32 0.20 -20.24
N ARG A 16 2.45 1.42 -20.79
CA ARG A 16 2.95 2.59 -20.04
C ARG A 16 2.01 3.04 -18.92
N SER A 17 0.71 2.76 -19.05
CA SER A 17 -0.28 3.11 -18.03
C SER A 17 -0.09 2.34 -16.72
N TYR A 18 0.56 1.17 -16.73
CA TYR A 18 0.95 0.44 -15.52
C TYR A 18 1.93 1.27 -14.68
N PHE A 19 2.96 1.86 -15.29
CA PHE A 19 3.91 2.70 -14.57
C PHE A 19 3.24 3.93 -13.98
N ALA A 20 2.41 4.60 -14.78
CA ALA A 20 1.67 5.79 -14.34
C ALA A 20 0.66 5.50 -13.22
N SER A 21 0.22 4.24 -13.08
CA SER A 21 -0.77 3.81 -12.08
C SER A 21 -0.17 3.02 -10.93
N SER A 22 1.14 2.74 -10.94
CA SER A 22 1.79 1.90 -9.95
C SER A 22 2.32 2.75 -8.78
N PRO A 23 1.83 2.55 -7.54
CA PRO A 23 2.28 3.34 -6.39
C PRO A 23 3.79 3.28 -6.14
N ILE A 24 4.42 2.13 -6.39
CA ILE A 24 5.86 1.93 -6.17
C ILE A 24 6.72 2.87 -7.03
N HIS A 25 6.23 3.27 -8.21
CA HIS A 25 6.93 4.22 -9.08
C HIS A 25 7.05 5.61 -8.43
N PHE A 26 6.13 5.94 -7.54
CA PHE A 26 6.06 7.22 -6.85
C PHE A 26 6.55 7.17 -5.40
N ALA A 27 7.19 6.07 -4.97
CA ALA A 27 7.68 5.91 -3.59
C ALA A 27 8.60 7.08 -3.14
N HIS A 28 9.41 7.62 -4.07
CA HIS A 28 10.29 8.76 -3.84
C HIS A 28 9.57 10.08 -3.51
N LEU A 29 8.26 10.18 -3.77
CA LEU A 29 7.47 11.38 -3.47
C LEU A 29 6.78 11.29 -2.10
N ILE A 30 6.85 10.15 -1.42
CA ILE A 30 6.21 9.92 -0.13
C ILE A 30 7.06 10.58 0.96
N ASN A 31 6.44 11.47 1.73
CA ASN A 31 7.08 12.14 2.88
C ASN A 31 6.35 11.87 4.21
N THR A 32 5.22 11.16 4.16
CA THR A 32 4.46 10.76 5.33
C THR A 32 4.90 9.37 5.78
N PRO A 33 5.13 9.12 7.08
CA PRO A 33 5.37 7.78 7.59
C PRO A 33 4.26 6.80 7.22
N ILE A 34 4.61 5.64 6.66
CA ILE A 34 3.65 4.64 6.16
C ILE A 34 3.66 3.37 7.02
N LEU A 35 2.48 2.97 7.50
CA LEU A 35 2.24 1.61 7.96
C LEU A 35 1.68 0.76 6.82
N ILE A 36 2.33 -0.36 6.52
CA ILE A 36 1.88 -1.37 5.55
C ILE A 36 1.49 -2.63 6.32
N GLN A 37 0.24 -3.06 6.19
CA GLN A 37 -0.31 -4.29 6.79
C GLN A 37 -0.76 -5.24 5.70
N HIS A 38 -0.32 -6.50 5.75
CA HIS A 38 -0.66 -7.47 4.71
C HIS A 38 -0.79 -8.90 5.25
N GLY A 39 -1.72 -9.68 4.69
CA GLY A 39 -1.88 -11.10 5.05
C GLY A 39 -0.86 -11.99 4.35
N GLY A 40 -0.11 -12.81 5.10
CA GLY A 40 0.89 -13.72 4.55
C GLY A 40 0.31 -14.82 3.65
N ALA A 41 -0.97 -15.15 3.81
CA ALA A 41 -1.71 -16.11 2.98
C ALA A 41 -2.74 -15.43 2.06
N ASP A 42 -2.57 -14.14 1.75
CA ASP A 42 -3.42 -13.44 0.78
C ASP A 42 -3.11 -13.91 -0.65
N HIS A 43 -4.07 -14.65 -1.23
CA HIS A 43 -4.01 -15.14 -2.61
C HIS A 43 -4.61 -14.16 -3.63
N ARG A 44 -5.26 -13.08 -3.17
CA ARG A 44 -5.89 -12.06 -4.03
C ARG A 44 -4.92 -10.92 -4.34
N ALA A 45 -4.13 -10.52 -3.34
CA ALA A 45 -3.04 -9.56 -3.48
C ALA A 45 -1.81 -10.14 -2.81
N SER A 46 -0.74 -10.38 -3.57
CA SER A 46 0.44 -11.06 -3.05
C SER A 46 1.13 -10.21 -1.98
N PRO A 47 1.57 -10.79 -0.84
CA PRO A 47 2.39 -10.06 0.13
C PRO A 47 3.72 -9.57 -0.46
N VAL A 48 4.15 -10.12 -1.60
CA VAL A 48 5.32 -9.64 -2.35
C VAL A 48 5.14 -8.18 -2.77
N ASP A 49 3.92 -7.74 -3.12
CA ASP A 49 3.68 -6.35 -3.52
C ASP A 49 3.93 -5.39 -2.34
N ALA A 50 3.53 -5.78 -1.13
CA ALA A 50 3.81 -5.02 0.10
C ALA A 50 5.32 -4.99 0.42
N GLN A 51 6.03 -6.10 0.23
CA GLN A 51 7.48 -6.19 0.41
C GLN A 51 8.23 -5.31 -0.60
N LEU A 52 7.80 -5.29 -1.86
CA LEU A 52 8.40 -4.43 -2.89
C LEU A 52 8.20 -2.96 -2.56
N MET A 53 7.01 -2.56 -2.08
CA MET A 53 6.76 -1.20 -1.65
C MET A 53 7.64 -0.82 -0.44
N ALA A 54 7.78 -1.70 0.54
CA ALA A 54 8.66 -1.51 1.69
C ALA A 54 10.13 -1.32 1.26
N ALA A 55 10.63 -2.16 0.35
CA ALA A 55 11.98 -2.03 -0.19
C ALA A 55 12.18 -0.71 -0.96
N ALA A 56 11.15 -0.23 -1.68
CA ALA A 56 11.21 1.07 -2.35
C ALA A 56 11.22 2.24 -1.35
N LEU A 57 10.44 2.17 -0.28
CA LEU A 57 10.46 3.18 0.79
C LEU A 57 11.83 3.21 1.48
N ASP A 58 12.40 2.05 1.78
CA ASP A 58 13.75 1.90 2.35
C ASP A 58 14.81 2.51 1.43
N TYR A 59 14.78 2.19 0.13
CA TYR A 59 15.71 2.74 -0.86
C TYR A 59 15.70 4.28 -0.94
N TYR A 60 14.56 4.92 -0.68
CA TYR A 60 14.42 6.38 -0.68
C TYR A 60 14.49 7.00 0.72
N ASP A 61 14.94 6.27 1.74
CA ASP A 61 15.04 6.71 3.14
C ASP A 61 13.70 7.24 3.70
N ARG A 62 12.58 6.58 3.35
CA ARG A 62 11.24 6.98 3.82
C ARG A 62 10.83 6.19 5.05
N PRO A 63 10.32 6.84 6.11
CA PRO A 63 9.91 6.14 7.32
C PRO A 63 8.72 5.21 7.02
N TYR A 64 8.86 3.93 7.37
CA TYR A 64 7.81 2.95 7.19
C TYR A 64 7.83 1.86 8.26
N ARG A 65 6.72 1.12 8.35
CA ARG A 65 6.64 -0.18 9.00
C ARG A 65 5.95 -1.16 8.06
N LEU A 66 6.47 -2.39 7.98
CA LEU A 66 5.83 -3.50 7.29
C LEU A 66 5.46 -4.59 8.30
N SER A 67 4.18 -4.92 8.36
CA SER A 67 3.63 -5.97 9.21
C SER A 67 2.94 -7.02 8.32
N ILE A 68 3.60 -8.17 8.17
CA ILE A 68 3.05 -9.34 7.47
C ILE A 68 2.49 -10.30 8.52
N TYR A 69 1.17 -10.53 8.48
CA TYR A 69 0.48 -11.44 9.39
C TYR A 69 0.52 -12.86 8.84
N GLU A 70 1.34 -13.72 9.44
CA GLU A 70 1.49 -15.11 9.01
C GLU A 70 0.14 -15.84 8.98
N GLY A 71 -0.17 -16.53 7.87
CA GLY A 71 -1.48 -17.17 7.67
C GLY A 71 -2.68 -16.20 7.55
N GLY A 72 -2.46 -14.88 7.61
CA GLY A 72 -3.51 -13.86 7.43
C GLY A 72 -4.05 -13.85 6.00
N ASN A 73 -5.37 -13.70 5.86
CA ASN A 73 -6.04 -13.59 4.56
C ASN A 73 -6.11 -12.12 4.08
N HIS A 74 -6.73 -11.90 2.92
CA HIS A 74 -6.90 -10.58 2.31
C HIS A 74 -7.52 -9.51 3.24
N ASN A 75 -8.41 -9.90 4.13
CA ASN A 75 -9.11 -8.98 5.03
C ASN A 75 -8.50 -8.94 6.44
N LEU A 76 -7.43 -9.71 6.68
CA LEU A 76 -6.85 -9.95 8.00
C LEU A 76 -7.88 -10.39 9.04
N SER A 77 -8.91 -11.15 8.64
CA SER A 77 -10.06 -11.43 9.53
C SER A 77 -9.68 -12.20 10.78
N THR A 78 -8.65 -13.05 10.71
CA THR A 78 -8.10 -13.81 11.85
C THR A 78 -7.13 -12.99 12.71
N HIS A 79 -6.65 -11.85 12.21
CA HIS A 79 -5.68 -10.97 12.87
C HIS A 79 -6.28 -9.57 13.13
N TRP A 80 -7.60 -9.42 13.01
CA TRP A 80 -8.24 -8.11 13.02
C TRP A 80 -7.96 -7.29 14.29
N PRO A 81 -8.02 -7.87 15.51
CA PRO A 81 -7.74 -7.11 16.73
C PRO A 81 -6.30 -6.59 16.77
N GLU A 82 -5.32 -7.44 16.49
CA GLU A 82 -3.89 -7.09 16.46
C GLU A 82 -3.60 -6.04 15.38
N ALA A 83 -4.09 -6.25 14.17
CA ALA A 83 -3.93 -5.28 13.09
C ALA A 83 -4.62 -3.94 13.38
N PHE A 84 -5.75 -3.97 14.10
CA PHE A 84 -6.42 -2.75 14.52
C PHE A 84 -5.64 -1.99 15.59
N GLU A 85 -5.15 -2.68 16.61
CA GLU A 85 -4.32 -2.08 17.66
C GLU A 85 -3.08 -1.41 17.07
N GLU A 86 -2.36 -2.09 16.16
CA GLU A 86 -1.20 -1.50 15.50
C GLU A 86 -1.55 -0.24 14.69
N ARG A 87 -2.71 -0.20 14.03
CA ARG A 87 -3.15 1.01 13.32
C ARG A 87 -3.32 2.19 14.29
N ILE A 88 -3.94 1.93 15.45
CA ILE A 88 -4.13 2.96 16.47
C ILE A 88 -2.79 3.43 17.02
N ASP A 89 -1.89 2.51 17.36
CA ASP A 89 -0.55 2.84 17.89
C ASP A 89 0.31 3.60 16.88
N TRP A 90 0.26 3.20 15.61
CA TRP A 90 0.96 3.90 14.54
C TRP A 90 0.45 5.32 14.37
N MET A 91 -0.88 5.51 14.37
CA MET A 91 -1.45 6.86 14.31
C MET A 91 -1.08 7.66 15.56
N ALA A 92 -1.22 7.10 16.76
CA ALA A 92 -0.91 7.79 18.01
C ALA A 92 0.56 8.24 18.10
N SER A 93 1.49 7.43 17.57
CA SER A 93 2.92 7.77 17.54
C SER A 93 3.30 8.85 16.51
N HIS A 94 2.44 9.14 15.54
CA HIS A 94 2.71 10.10 14.45
C HIS A 94 1.75 11.28 14.41
N LEU A 95 0.67 11.26 15.20
CA LEU A 95 -0.16 12.42 15.45
C LEU A 95 0.57 13.34 16.42
N GLN A 96 0.95 14.53 15.96
CA GLN A 96 1.39 15.57 16.88
C GLN A 96 0.22 15.90 17.81
N SER A 97 0.48 15.90 19.12
CA SER A 97 -0.46 16.52 20.05
C SER A 97 -0.60 18.00 19.66
N PRO A 98 -1.83 18.53 19.53
CA PRO A 98 -2.03 19.95 19.24
C PRO A 98 -1.43 20.86 20.30
#